data_AF-A0AAE4T4E2-F1
#
_entry.id   AF-A0AAE4T4E2-F1
#
_cell.length_a   1.000
_cell.length_b   1.000
_cell.length_c   1.000
_cell.angle_alpha   90.00
_cell.angle_beta   90.00
_cell.angle_gamma   90.00
#
_symmetry.space_group_name_H-M   'P 1'
#
loop_
_entity.id
_entity.type
_entity.pdbx_description
1 polymer ?
#
loop_
_entity_poly.entity_id
_entity_poly.type
_entity_poly.pdbx_seq_one_letter_code
_entity_poly.pdbx_strand_id
1 'polypeptide(L)'
;MDDKKIVLGTFIIVILISVMVYINGGASNVQEKHRLCSAGNLYVLLDVYYPGELRATGYEIKDDRIVLHFHSEGSGDLKVNHANFTISCIPENLSPGLFEVSVDGKTFRPSCEGVLTTPVPSKTSNSERSVWYLASPYNLSKIALIELPEGYSFRELNLENRTLVIKVSTGGNVGSTVVKSELLAEGWEKIIYTDGSSTWRGKKSVMGNGECPVWISPTS
;
A
#
# COMPACT_ATOMS: atom_id res chain seq x y z
N MET A 1 -65.09 57.08 21.75
CA MET A 1 -64.19 56.66 20.66
C MET A 1 -62.78 56.70 21.20
N ASP A 2 -62.03 55.69 20.77
CA ASP A 2 -60.57 55.57 20.79
C ASP A 2 -59.84 55.06 22.04
N ASP A 3 -59.25 53.89 21.78
CA ASP A 3 -57.85 53.55 22.02
C ASP A 3 -57.44 52.94 23.36
N LYS A 4 -57.74 51.64 23.45
CA LYS A 4 -56.75 50.64 23.89
C LYS A 4 -55.50 50.76 23.02
N LYS A 5 -54.40 51.31 23.57
CA LYS A 5 -53.05 51.10 23.01
C LYS A 5 -52.03 50.71 24.08
N ILE A 6 -51.72 49.41 24.05
CA ILE A 6 -50.35 48.88 23.95
C ILE A 6 -49.42 49.24 25.13
N VAL A 7 -49.49 48.43 26.19
CA VAL A 7 -48.30 48.08 26.99
C VAL A 7 -47.82 46.72 26.49
N LEU A 8 -47.07 46.74 25.39
CA LEU A 8 -46.28 45.60 24.90
C LEU A 8 -44.93 46.11 24.39
N GLY A 9 -44.33 47.04 25.15
CA GLY A 9 -43.13 47.79 24.81
C GLY A 9 -41.88 47.32 25.57
N THR A 10 -41.76 46.03 25.88
CA THR A 10 -40.55 45.53 26.58
C THR A 10 -40.13 44.10 26.21
N PHE A 11 -40.76 43.47 25.21
CA PHE A 11 -40.42 42.11 24.78
C PHE A 11 -39.83 42.00 23.36
N ILE A 12 -39.64 43.12 22.64
CA ILE A 12 -39.12 43.11 21.25
C ILE A 12 -37.69 43.68 21.13
N ILE A 13 -37.09 44.20 22.20
CA ILE A 13 -35.71 44.74 22.16
C ILE A 13 -34.64 43.71 22.57
N VAL A 14 -35.02 42.54 23.10
CA VAL A 14 -34.06 41.46 23.41
C VAL A 14 -33.82 40.51 22.23
N ILE A 15 -34.67 40.51 21.20
CA ILE A 15 -34.49 39.62 20.03
C ILE A 15 -33.59 40.24 18.94
N LEU A 16 -33.35 41.56 18.97
CA LEU A 16 -32.47 42.22 17.98
C LEU A 16 -30.97 42.20 18.34
N ILE A 17 -30.59 41.87 19.58
CA ILE A 17 -29.17 41.69 19.95
C ILE A 17 -28.69 40.25 19.66
N SER A 18 -29.61 39.28 19.54
CA SER A 18 -29.26 37.89 19.18
C SER A 18 -29.04 37.67 17.68
N VAL A 19 -29.49 38.60 16.81
CA VAL A 19 -29.31 38.50 15.35
C VAL A 19 -28.07 39.26 14.87
N MET A 20 -27.51 40.16 15.67
CA MET A 20 -26.29 40.91 15.32
C MET A 20 -24.98 40.26 15.81
N VAL A 21 -25.06 39.04 16.36
CA VAL A 21 -23.89 38.17 16.61
C VAL A 21 -23.72 37.14 15.49
N TYR A 22 -24.70 36.98 14.59
CA TYR A 22 -24.66 35.96 13.53
C TYR A 22 -24.17 36.46 12.16
N ILE A 23 -23.82 37.75 12.01
CA ILE A 23 -23.39 38.32 10.71
C ILE A 23 -21.97 38.91 10.74
N ASN A 24 -21.29 38.94 11.90
CA ASN A 24 -19.88 39.36 12.00
C ASN A 24 -18.97 38.36 12.70
N GLY A 25 -19.42 37.11 12.85
CA GLY A 25 -18.52 35.97 13.05
C GLY A 25 -17.91 35.64 11.70
N GLY A 26 -16.87 36.37 11.31
CA GLY A 26 -16.07 36.07 10.15
C GLY A 26 -15.82 34.57 10.11
N ALA A 27 -16.26 33.93 9.03
CA ALA A 27 -15.78 32.65 8.60
C ALA A 27 -14.27 32.80 8.38
N SER A 28 -13.52 32.73 9.48
CA SER A 28 -12.23 32.10 9.44
C SER A 28 -12.55 30.69 9.01
N ASN A 29 -12.44 30.46 7.70
CA ASN A 29 -11.90 29.21 7.22
C ASN A 29 -10.61 29.02 8.01
N VAL A 30 -10.72 28.46 9.22
CA VAL A 30 -9.69 27.62 9.78
C VAL A 30 -9.67 26.48 8.80
N GLN A 31 -8.89 26.70 7.74
CA GLN A 31 -8.44 25.68 6.83
C GLN A 31 -7.93 24.61 7.77
N GLU A 32 -8.74 23.55 7.91
CA GLU A 32 -8.49 22.45 8.81
C GLU A 32 -7.14 21.92 8.34
N LYS A 33 -6.11 22.33 9.08
CA LYS A 33 -4.73 22.16 8.66
C LYS A 33 -4.51 20.68 8.84
N HIS A 34 -4.73 19.89 7.78
CA HIS A 34 -4.58 18.45 7.80
C HIS A 34 -3.22 18.15 8.44
N ARG A 35 -3.27 17.71 9.70
CA ARG A 35 -2.13 17.67 10.62
C ARG A 35 -1.11 16.61 10.20
N LEU A 36 -1.46 15.81 9.20
CA LEU A 36 -0.67 14.74 8.65
C LEU A 36 0.55 15.24 7.88
N CYS A 37 0.45 16.42 7.26
CA CYS A 37 1.27 16.78 6.10
C CYS A 37 2.08 18.07 6.30
N SER A 38 3.38 17.98 6.03
CA SER A 38 4.28 19.12 5.81
C SER A 38 4.42 19.44 4.32
N ALA A 39 4.92 20.64 3.99
CA ALA A 39 5.18 21.01 2.60
C ALA A 39 6.28 20.13 1.98
N GLY A 40 6.12 19.78 0.71
CA GLY A 40 7.07 18.97 -0.05
C GLY A 40 6.36 17.90 -0.88
N ASN A 41 7.16 17.02 -1.50
CA ASN A 41 6.66 15.90 -2.28
C ASN A 41 7.17 14.58 -1.70
N LEU A 42 6.26 13.61 -1.55
CA LEU A 42 6.60 12.23 -1.24
C LEU A 42 6.39 11.37 -2.50
N TYR A 43 7.45 10.68 -2.92
CA TYR A 43 7.41 9.66 -3.95
C TYR A 43 7.20 8.29 -3.31
N VAL A 44 6.04 7.68 -3.54
CA VAL A 44 5.72 6.35 -3.05
C VAL A 44 5.87 5.37 -4.21
N LEU A 45 6.84 4.46 -4.08
CA LEU A 45 6.93 3.27 -4.89
C LEU A 45 6.14 2.16 -4.19
N LEU A 46 5.28 1.46 -4.91
CA LEU A 46 4.41 0.45 -4.34
C LEU A 46 4.37 -0.78 -5.23
N ASP A 47 4.70 -1.93 -4.65
CA ASP A 47 4.49 -3.24 -5.25
C ASP A 47 3.25 -3.88 -4.63
N VAL A 48 2.20 -4.05 -5.43
CA VAL A 48 0.94 -4.64 -4.98
C VAL A 48 0.81 -6.06 -5.52
N TYR A 49 0.89 -7.05 -4.63
CA TYR A 49 0.64 -8.45 -4.97
C TYR A 49 -0.88 -8.68 -5.01
N TYR A 50 -1.45 -8.77 -6.21
CA TYR A 50 -2.90 -8.86 -6.41
C TYR A 50 -3.29 -9.84 -7.53
N PRO A 51 -4.46 -10.51 -7.44
CA PRO A 51 -4.96 -11.35 -8.53
C PRO A 51 -5.33 -10.50 -9.75
N GLY A 52 -4.63 -10.69 -10.87
CA GLY A 52 -4.82 -9.90 -12.08
C GLY A 52 -4.10 -8.55 -12.06
N GLU A 53 -4.36 -7.77 -13.11
CA GLU A 53 -3.72 -6.47 -13.35
C GLU A 53 -4.46 -5.35 -12.59
N LEU A 54 -3.68 -4.40 -12.07
CA LEU A 54 -4.17 -3.21 -11.41
C LEU A 54 -3.73 -1.95 -12.15
N ARG A 55 -4.65 -1.00 -12.28
CA ARG A 55 -4.36 0.36 -12.76
C ARG A 55 -4.47 1.35 -11.61
N ALA A 56 -3.41 2.09 -11.31
CA ALA A 56 -3.46 3.18 -10.35
C ALA A 56 -4.41 4.29 -10.86
N THR A 57 -5.31 4.76 -10.00
CA THR A 57 -6.32 5.78 -10.36
C THR A 57 -6.13 7.11 -9.63
N GLY A 58 -5.33 7.14 -8.57
CA GLY A 58 -5.01 8.36 -7.82
C GLY A 58 -4.77 8.10 -6.34
N TYR A 59 -4.74 9.15 -5.55
CA TYR A 59 -4.65 9.07 -4.09
C TYR A 59 -5.58 10.09 -3.43
N GLU A 60 -5.94 9.82 -2.18
CA GLU A 60 -6.71 10.71 -1.31
C GLU A 60 -5.94 10.86 0.01
N ILE A 61 -5.85 12.10 0.51
CA ILE A 61 -5.32 12.38 1.85
C ILE A 61 -6.51 12.51 2.79
N LYS A 62 -6.54 11.68 3.82
CA LYS A 62 -7.46 11.76 4.95
C LYS A 62 -6.70 12.23 6.18
N ASP A 63 -7.41 12.60 7.24
CA ASP A 63 -6.80 13.26 8.41
C ASP A 63 -5.67 12.45 9.07
N ASP A 64 -5.73 11.11 9.01
CA ASP A 64 -4.78 10.19 9.64
C ASP A 64 -4.04 9.27 8.66
N ARG A 65 -4.35 9.31 7.36
CA ARG A 65 -3.84 8.34 6.39
C ARG A 65 -3.84 8.84 4.96
N ILE A 66 -3.08 8.15 4.12
CA ILE A 66 -3.08 8.35 2.68
C ILE A 66 -3.62 7.09 2.01
N VAL A 67 -4.72 7.25 1.27
CA VAL A 67 -5.36 6.16 0.53
C VAL A 67 -4.87 6.18 -0.91
N LEU A 68 -4.28 5.07 -1.37
CA LEU A 68 -3.79 4.86 -2.73
C LEU A 68 -4.84 4.05 -3.49
N HIS A 69 -5.41 4.64 -4.54
CA HIS A 69 -6.54 4.06 -5.28
C HIS A 69 -6.09 3.32 -6.52
N PHE A 70 -6.72 2.17 -6.72
CA PHE A 70 -6.52 1.28 -7.84
C PHE A 70 -7.88 0.79 -8.38
N HIS A 71 -7.88 0.51 -9.68
CA HIS A 71 -8.93 -0.24 -10.37
C HIS A 71 -8.39 -1.60 -10.79
N SER A 72 -9.16 -2.66 -10.60
CA SER A 72 -8.83 -3.99 -11.12
C SER A 72 -9.30 -4.13 -12.56
N GLU A 73 -8.37 -4.45 -13.47
CA GLU A 73 -8.68 -4.67 -14.89
C GLU A 73 -9.19 -6.09 -15.18
N GLY A 74 -9.34 -6.93 -14.15
CA GLY A 74 -9.85 -8.29 -14.26
C GLY A 74 -9.27 -9.24 -13.22
N SER A 75 -9.83 -10.45 -13.17
CA SER A 75 -9.31 -11.54 -12.34
C SER A 75 -8.23 -12.33 -13.07
N GLY A 76 -7.25 -12.86 -12.33
CA GLY A 76 -6.25 -13.77 -12.86
C GLY A 76 -5.34 -14.31 -11.76
N ASP A 77 -4.22 -14.89 -12.18
CA ASP A 77 -3.17 -15.32 -11.25
C ASP A 77 -2.63 -14.14 -10.45
N LEU A 78 -2.06 -14.45 -9.28
CA LEU A 78 -1.38 -13.46 -8.46
C LEU A 78 -0.16 -12.90 -9.22
N LYS A 79 -0.06 -11.57 -9.31
CA LYS A 79 1.07 -10.88 -9.94
C LYS A 79 1.53 -9.70 -9.07
N VAL A 80 2.73 -9.21 -9.34
CA VAL A 80 3.21 -7.95 -8.79
C VAL A 80 2.78 -6.81 -9.70
N ASN A 81 2.02 -5.87 -9.16
CA ASN A 81 1.61 -4.64 -9.85
C ASN A 81 2.45 -3.49 -9.32
N HIS A 82 3.30 -2.92 -10.17
CA HIS A 82 4.17 -1.80 -9.81
C HIS A 82 3.44 -0.47 -10.02
N ALA A 83 3.46 0.39 -9.01
CA ALA A 83 2.85 1.71 -9.06
C ALA A 83 3.70 2.77 -8.37
N ASN A 84 3.66 3.98 -8.93
CA ASN A 84 4.36 5.13 -8.39
C ASN A 84 3.36 6.27 -8.15
N PHE A 85 3.40 6.88 -6.98
CA PHE A 85 2.60 8.05 -6.64
C PHE A 85 3.49 9.22 -6.24
N THR A 86 3.13 10.42 -6.68
CA THR A 86 3.71 11.67 -6.19
C THR A 86 2.67 12.36 -5.35
N ILE A 87 2.85 12.33 -4.04
CA ILE A 87 1.94 12.94 -3.07
C ILE A 87 2.48 14.32 -2.73
N SER A 88 1.63 15.35 -2.87
CA SER A 88 2.01 16.76 -2.66
C SER A 88 2.05 17.15 -1.19
N CYS A 89 2.62 16.28 -0.37
CA CYS A 89 2.83 16.48 1.05
C CYS A 89 3.89 15.49 1.56
N ILE A 90 4.59 15.86 2.63
CA ILE A 90 5.47 14.93 3.36
C ILE A 90 4.89 14.68 4.76
N PRO A 91 4.49 13.44 5.06
CA PRO A 91 4.10 13.05 6.40
C PRO A 91 5.27 13.09 7.40
N GLU A 92 4.99 13.40 8.66
CA GLU A 92 6.01 13.38 9.72
C GLU A 92 6.60 11.98 9.93
N ASN A 93 5.73 10.94 9.88
CA ASN A 93 6.10 9.55 10.02
C ASN A 93 5.78 8.77 8.74
N LEU A 94 6.79 8.12 8.15
CA LEU A 94 6.68 7.31 6.95
C LEU A 94 6.55 5.82 7.31
N SER A 95 5.64 5.49 8.22
CA SER A 95 5.36 4.09 8.55
C SER A 95 4.42 3.46 7.50
N PRO A 96 4.54 2.16 7.18
CA PRO A 96 3.58 1.49 6.29
C PRO A 96 2.11 1.67 6.71
N GLY A 97 1.84 1.74 8.02
CA GLY A 97 0.51 1.92 8.58
C GLY A 97 -0.16 3.26 8.28
N LEU A 98 0.60 4.25 7.78
CA LEU A 98 0.06 5.51 7.28
C LEU A 98 -0.71 5.33 5.96
N PHE A 99 -0.38 4.30 5.20
CA PHE A 99 -0.91 4.07 3.87
C PHE A 99 -2.01 3.02 3.88
N GLU A 100 -3.00 3.23 3.03
CA GLU A 100 -4.07 2.28 2.77
C GLU A 100 -4.17 2.09 1.25
N VAL A 101 -4.23 0.86 0.79
CA VAL A 101 -4.44 0.54 -0.62
C VAL A 101 -5.91 0.19 -0.80
N SER A 102 -6.58 0.88 -1.72
CA SER A 102 -7.98 0.66 -2.05
C SER A 102 -8.10 0.17 -3.50
N VAL A 103 -8.50 -1.08 -3.69
CA VAL A 103 -8.84 -1.64 -5.01
C VAL A 103 -10.35 -1.73 -5.12
N ASP A 104 -10.96 -0.92 -5.97
CA ASP A 104 -12.43 -0.89 -6.19
C ASP A 104 -13.25 -0.86 -4.88
N GLY A 105 -12.79 -0.06 -3.90
CA GLY A 105 -13.42 0.10 -2.59
C GLY A 105 -13.06 -0.95 -1.53
N LYS A 106 -12.31 -2.00 -1.88
CA LYS A 106 -11.76 -2.95 -0.89
C LYS A 106 -10.38 -2.49 -0.44
N THR A 107 -10.19 -2.40 0.86
CA THR A 107 -8.99 -1.81 1.46
C THR A 107 -8.10 -2.83 2.14
N PHE A 108 -6.79 -2.67 2.02
CA PHE A 108 -5.76 -3.38 2.79
C PHE A 108 -4.56 -2.45 3.02
N ARG A 109 -3.64 -2.83 3.90
CA ARG A 109 -2.50 -1.97 4.27
C ARG A 109 -1.19 -2.57 3.78
N PRO A 110 -0.22 -1.73 3.39
CA PRO A 110 1.15 -2.20 3.24
C PRO A 110 1.69 -2.71 4.59
N SER A 111 2.45 -3.80 4.57
CA SER A 111 2.99 -4.45 5.77
C SER A 111 4.49 -4.69 5.73
N CYS A 112 5.12 -4.44 4.57
CA CYS A 112 6.55 -4.54 4.37
C CYS A 112 7.11 -3.23 3.83
N GLU A 113 8.21 -2.78 4.45
CA GLU A 113 9.05 -1.71 3.93
C GLU A 113 10.17 -2.35 3.10
N GLY A 114 10.18 -2.04 1.80
CA GLY A 114 11.19 -2.52 0.86
C GLY A 114 12.51 -1.77 1.01
N VAL A 115 13.59 -2.34 0.48
CA VAL A 115 14.89 -1.67 0.46
C VAL A 115 14.96 -0.68 -0.70
N LEU A 116 14.85 0.62 -0.42
CA LEU A 116 15.23 1.65 -1.38
C LEU A 116 16.75 1.62 -1.59
N THR A 117 17.20 1.05 -2.71
CA THR A 117 18.62 1.00 -3.06
C THR A 117 19.18 2.34 -3.52
N THR A 118 18.31 3.33 -3.77
CA THR A 118 18.72 4.67 -4.22
C THR A 118 17.93 5.75 -3.46
N PRO A 119 18.58 6.56 -2.61
CA PRO A 119 17.98 7.81 -2.14
C PRO A 119 17.73 8.71 -3.36
N VAL A 120 16.52 9.24 -3.52
CA VAL A 120 16.27 10.29 -4.51
C VAL A 120 16.94 11.57 -4.00
N PRO A 121 17.97 12.11 -4.67
CA PRO A 121 18.64 13.32 -4.20
C PRO A 121 17.75 14.54 -4.48
N SER A 122 17.26 15.21 -3.44
CA SER A 122 16.53 16.48 -3.63
C SER A 122 17.54 17.59 -3.97
N LYS A 123 17.55 18.06 -5.22
CA LYS A 123 18.32 19.25 -5.65
C LYS A 123 17.51 20.56 -5.57
N THR A 124 16.29 20.53 -5.06
CA THR A 124 15.36 21.67 -5.03
C THR A 124 15.20 22.20 -3.60
N SER A 125 14.81 23.47 -3.44
CA SER A 125 14.51 24.09 -2.14
C SER A 125 13.26 23.51 -1.45
N ASN A 126 12.57 22.56 -2.11
CA ASN A 126 11.41 21.87 -1.60
C ASN A 126 11.87 20.50 -1.08
N SER A 127 11.46 20.13 0.14
CA SER A 127 11.71 18.79 0.66
C SER A 127 11.09 17.74 -0.24
N GLU A 128 11.90 16.76 -0.65
CA GLU A 128 11.48 15.57 -1.40
C GLU A 128 11.88 14.33 -0.60
N ARG A 129 10.99 13.34 -0.51
CA ARG A 129 11.27 12.04 0.13
C ARG A 129 10.76 10.90 -0.74
N SER A 130 11.33 9.72 -0.54
CA SER A 130 10.87 8.51 -1.22
C SER A 130 10.71 7.38 -0.23
N VAL A 131 9.73 6.52 -0.49
CA VAL A 131 9.44 5.30 0.27
C VAL A 131 9.10 4.18 -0.70
N TRP A 132 9.43 2.95 -0.32
CA TRP A 132 9.00 1.76 -1.05
C TRP A 132 8.30 0.81 -0.11
N TYR A 133 7.05 0.47 -0.42
CA TYR A 133 6.29 -0.52 0.33
C TYR A 133 5.82 -1.66 -0.56
N LEU A 134 5.54 -2.77 0.09
CA LEU A 134 4.88 -3.91 -0.51
C LEU A 134 3.53 -4.13 0.19
N ALA A 135 2.50 -4.39 -0.60
CA ALA A 135 1.14 -4.54 -0.12
C ALA A 135 0.44 -5.73 -0.80
N SER A 136 -0.49 -6.34 -0.09
CA SER A 136 -1.37 -7.37 -0.64
C SER A 136 -2.65 -7.46 0.19
N PRO A 137 -3.79 -7.87 -0.39
CA PRO A 137 -4.93 -8.33 0.38
C PRO A 137 -4.66 -9.68 1.08
N TYR A 138 -3.52 -10.33 0.82
CA TYR A 138 -3.10 -11.58 1.46
C TYR A 138 -1.93 -11.37 2.41
N ASN A 139 -1.69 -12.34 3.29
CA ASN A 139 -0.50 -12.37 4.14
C ASN A 139 0.77 -12.46 3.27
N LEU A 140 1.64 -11.46 3.36
CA LEU A 140 2.83 -11.36 2.50
C LEU A 140 3.84 -12.46 2.82
N SER A 141 3.91 -12.95 4.07
CA SER A 141 4.77 -14.10 4.42
C SER A 141 4.33 -15.43 3.79
N LYS A 142 3.12 -15.48 3.20
CA LYS A 142 2.59 -16.61 2.42
C LYS A 142 2.70 -16.40 0.90
N ILE A 143 3.45 -15.39 0.48
CA ILE A 143 3.74 -15.10 -0.92
C ILE A 143 5.24 -15.25 -1.14
N ALA A 144 5.60 -15.91 -2.23
CA ALA A 144 6.98 -16.04 -2.67
C ALA A 144 7.16 -15.51 -4.10
N LEU A 145 8.24 -14.76 -4.31
CA LEU A 145 8.82 -14.54 -5.62
C LEU A 145 9.87 -15.63 -5.85
N ILE A 146 9.60 -16.54 -6.77
CA ILE A 146 10.47 -17.68 -7.07
C ILE A 146 11.17 -17.42 -8.40
N GLU A 147 12.47 -17.16 -8.37
CA GLU A 147 13.30 -17.21 -9.57
C GLU A 147 13.46 -18.65 -10.02
N LEU A 148 13.45 -18.84 -11.34
CA LEU A 148 13.50 -20.15 -11.97
C LEU A 148 14.85 -20.33 -12.67
N PRO A 149 15.42 -21.55 -12.68
CA PRO A 149 16.56 -21.84 -13.55
C PRO A 149 16.24 -21.53 -15.02
N GLU A 150 17.26 -21.15 -15.78
CA GLU A 150 17.08 -20.78 -17.19
C GLU A 150 16.47 -21.91 -18.01
N GLY A 151 15.43 -21.60 -18.79
CA GLY A 151 14.71 -22.57 -19.63
C GLY A 151 13.64 -23.40 -18.89
N TYR A 152 13.37 -23.11 -17.61
CA TYR A 152 12.38 -23.81 -16.80
C TYR A 152 11.14 -22.96 -16.48
N SER A 153 10.01 -23.64 -16.27
CA SER A 153 8.75 -23.08 -15.75
C SER A 153 8.43 -23.67 -14.39
N PHE A 154 7.80 -22.88 -13.52
CA PHE A 154 7.22 -23.36 -12.27
C PHE A 154 6.06 -24.34 -12.54
N ARG A 155 5.98 -25.40 -11.74
CA ARG A 155 4.87 -26.36 -11.78
C ARG A 155 4.12 -26.40 -10.46
N GLU A 156 4.84 -26.63 -9.38
CA GLU A 156 4.24 -26.94 -8.08
C GLU A 156 5.22 -26.64 -6.94
N LEU A 157 4.65 -26.35 -5.77
CA LEU A 157 5.37 -26.20 -4.52
C LEU A 157 4.90 -27.28 -3.54
N ASN A 158 5.84 -28.03 -2.97
CA ASN A 158 5.57 -29.06 -1.96
C ASN A 158 6.46 -28.85 -0.73
N LEU A 159 6.05 -29.41 0.41
CA LEU A 159 6.87 -29.45 1.62
C LEU A 159 7.09 -30.90 2.04
N GLU A 160 8.35 -31.32 2.07
CA GLU A 160 8.75 -32.68 2.42
C GLU A 160 9.86 -32.63 3.46
N ASN A 161 9.64 -33.16 4.66
CA ASN A 161 10.66 -33.22 5.72
C ASN A 161 11.37 -31.86 5.96
N ARG A 162 10.61 -30.77 6.12
CA ARG A 162 11.11 -29.38 6.27
C ARG A 162 11.92 -28.85 5.06
N THR A 163 11.82 -29.51 3.90
CA THR A 163 12.41 -29.08 2.64
C THR A 163 11.30 -28.60 1.72
N LEU A 164 11.39 -27.34 1.30
CA LEU A 164 10.51 -26.76 0.31
C LEU A 164 10.97 -27.22 -1.08
N VAL A 165 10.18 -28.09 -1.70
CA VAL A 165 10.46 -28.67 -3.02
C VAL A 165 9.71 -27.88 -4.08
N ILE A 166 10.46 -27.23 -4.96
CA ILE A 166 9.96 -26.46 -6.10
C ILE A 166 10.08 -27.34 -7.34
N LYS A 167 8.95 -27.87 -7.81
CA LYS A 167 8.92 -28.63 -9.05
C LYS A 167 8.91 -27.68 -10.23
N VAL A 168 9.78 -27.95 -11.19
CA VAL A 168 9.91 -27.19 -12.43
C VAL A 168 9.81 -28.12 -13.64
N SER A 169 9.55 -27.56 -14.83
CA SER A 169 9.62 -28.30 -16.09
C SER A 169 10.34 -27.51 -17.16
N THR A 170 11.04 -28.20 -18.07
CA THR A 170 11.70 -27.59 -19.22
C THR A 170 10.70 -26.91 -20.17
N GLY A 171 11.21 -26.00 -20.99
CA GLY A 171 10.42 -25.27 -21.99
C GLY A 171 9.76 -24.00 -21.46
N GLY A 172 10.30 -23.42 -20.38
CA GLY A 172 9.86 -22.14 -19.84
C GLY A 172 10.63 -20.96 -20.36
N ASN A 173 9.94 -19.82 -20.47
CA ASN A 173 10.50 -18.53 -20.89
C ASN A 173 10.44 -17.46 -19.78
N VAL A 174 9.93 -17.82 -18.60
CA VAL A 174 9.70 -16.87 -17.52
C VAL A 174 10.78 -17.02 -16.46
N GLY A 175 11.54 -15.95 -16.19
CA GLY A 175 12.64 -15.97 -15.24
C GLY A 175 12.21 -16.02 -13.76
N SER A 176 10.96 -15.68 -13.46
CA SER A 176 10.41 -15.77 -12.10
C SER A 176 8.90 -15.95 -12.09
N THR A 177 8.35 -16.41 -10.97
CA THR A 177 6.92 -16.53 -10.75
C THR A 177 6.53 -16.04 -9.36
N VAL A 178 5.29 -15.57 -9.21
CA VAL A 178 4.72 -15.20 -7.92
C VAL A 178 3.80 -16.34 -7.47
N VAL A 179 4.10 -16.91 -6.32
CA VAL A 179 3.35 -18.04 -5.76
C VAL A 179 2.76 -17.64 -4.42
N LYS A 180 1.47 -17.89 -4.24
CA LYS A 180 0.81 -17.85 -2.94
C LYS A 180 0.62 -19.27 -2.42
N SER A 181 1.14 -19.58 -1.24
CA SER A 181 0.98 -20.91 -0.65
C SER A 181 1.07 -20.86 0.88
N GLU A 182 0.23 -21.65 1.54
CA GLU A 182 0.25 -21.85 2.99
C GLU A 182 1.57 -22.50 3.46
N LEU A 183 2.17 -23.34 2.60
CA LEU A 183 3.44 -24.04 2.86
C LEU A 183 4.60 -23.07 3.16
N LEU A 184 4.51 -21.82 2.72
CA LEU A 184 5.54 -20.81 2.92
C LEU A 184 5.60 -20.32 4.37
N ALA A 185 4.47 -20.37 5.10
CA ALA A 185 4.41 -20.06 6.52
C ALA A 185 4.80 -21.24 7.41
N GLU A 186 4.86 -22.45 6.86
CA GLU A 186 5.30 -23.64 7.59
C GLU A 186 6.83 -23.57 7.81
N GLY A 187 7.33 -24.03 8.95
CA GLY A 187 8.76 -23.95 9.26
C GLY A 187 9.60 -24.86 8.37
N TRP A 188 10.20 -24.32 7.30
CA TRP A 188 11.12 -25.01 6.40
C TRP A 188 12.56 -24.50 6.54
N GLU A 189 13.52 -25.36 6.23
CA GLU A 189 14.96 -25.10 6.43
C GLU A 189 15.78 -25.19 5.15
N LYS A 190 15.28 -25.94 4.16
CA LYS A 190 15.97 -26.22 2.90
C LYS A 190 15.05 -25.94 1.73
N ILE A 191 15.64 -25.57 0.61
CA ILE A 191 14.94 -25.36 -0.65
C ILE A 191 15.63 -26.19 -1.72
N ILE A 192 14.85 -26.94 -2.49
CA ILE A 192 15.32 -27.74 -3.62
C ILE A 192 14.43 -27.46 -4.82
N TYR A 193 15.04 -27.16 -5.96
CA TYR A 193 14.40 -27.18 -7.26
C TYR A 193 14.60 -28.55 -7.90
N THR A 194 13.60 -29.09 -8.58
CA THR A 194 13.76 -30.34 -9.33
C THR A 194 12.81 -30.43 -10.53
N ASP A 195 13.28 -31.05 -11.61
CA ASP A 195 12.47 -31.46 -12.77
C ASP A 195 12.23 -32.98 -12.81
N GLY A 196 12.63 -33.69 -11.75
CA GLY A 196 12.60 -35.15 -11.64
C GLY A 196 13.86 -35.86 -12.15
N SER A 197 14.70 -35.19 -12.95
CA SER A 197 15.96 -35.74 -13.47
C SER A 197 17.18 -35.07 -12.82
N SER A 198 17.07 -33.76 -12.57
CA SER A 198 18.10 -32.90 -11.99
C SER A 198 17.56 -32.21 -10.74
N THR A 199 18.49 -31.76 -9.90
CA THR A 199 18.17 -31.01 -8.68
C THR A 199 19.13 -29.85 -8.50
N TRP A 200 18.60 -28.70 -8.07
CA TRP A 200 19.38 -27.52 -7.71
C TRP A 200 19.00 -27.08 -6.30
N ARG A 201 19.98 -26.56 -5.55
CA ARG A 201 19.69 -25.95 -4.25
C ARG A 201 19.10 -24.57 -4.45
N GLY A 202 18.25 -24.15 -3.52
CA GLY A 202 17.74 -22.78 -3.46
C GLY A 202 18.25 -22.02 -2.24
N LYS A 203 18.18 -20.70 -2.32
CA LYS A 203 18.42 -19.77 -1.21
C LYS A 203 17.18 -18.95 -0.92
N LYS A 204 16.96 -18.66 0.36
CA LYS A 204 15.93 -17.74 0.86
C LYS A 204 16.54 -16.36 1.07
N SER A 205 15.85 -15.34 0.60
CA SER A 205 16.11 -13.94 0.93
C SER A 205 14.81 -13.27 1.40
N VAL A 206 14.93 -12.23 2.22
CA VAL A 206 13.81 -11.40 2.67
C VAL A 206 13.99 -10.01 2.07
N MET A 207 12.92 -9.43 1.51
CA MET A 207 13.00 -8.19 0.73
C MET A 207 13.05 -6.89 1.55
N GLY A 208 12.97 -6.97 2.88
CA GLY A 208 12.94 -5.79 3.72
C GLY A 208 12.54 -6.07 5.16
N ASN A 209 12.01 -5.05 5.84
CA ASN A 209 11.55 -5.12 7.22
C ASN A 209 10.03 -5.24 7.28
N GLY A 210 9.52 -5.99 8.26
CA GLY A 210 8.09 -6.24 8.45
C GLY A 210 7.63 -7.57 7.87
N GLU A 211 6.33 -7.69 7.60
CA GLU A 211 5.74 -8.89 7.01
C GLU A 211 5.92 -8.82 5.48
N CYS A 212 6.98 -9.43 4.97
CA CYS A 212 7.41 -9.34 3.57
C CYS A 212 7.24 -10.66 2.80
N PRO A 213 7.13 -10.60 1.45
CA PRO A 213 7.27 -11.77 0.59
C PRO A 213 8.61 -12.45 0.77
N VAL A 214 8.61 -13.77 0.57
CA VAL A 214 9.84 -14.56 0.52
C VAL A 214 10.41 -14.49 -0.89
N TRP A 215 11.68 -14.14 -1.03
CA TRP A 215 12.38 -14.28 -2.31
C TRP A 215 13.17 -15.59 -2.30
N ILE A 216 12.92 -16.42 -3.30
CA ILE A 216 13.59 -17.71 -3.47
C ILE A 216 14.31 -17.69 -4.81
N SER A 217 15.58 -18.08 -4.80
CA SER A 217 16.39 -18.16 -6.02
C SER A 217 17.26 -19.43 -6.05
N PRO A 218 17.55 -19.98 -7.24
CA PRO A 218 18.46 -21.10 -7.37
C PRO A 218 19.88 -20.65 -7.01
N THR A 219 20.65 -21.55 -6.40
CA THR A 219 22.10 -21.41 -6.22
C THR A 219 22.80 -22.22 -7.30
N SER A 220 23.81 -21.61 -7.92
CA SER A 220 24.74 -22.29 -8.84
C SER A 220 25.42 -23.49 -8.20
#